data_AF-Q7XNR1-F1
#
_entry.id   AF-Q7XNR1-F1
#
_cell.length_a   1.000
_cell.length_b   1.000
_cell.length_c   1.000
_cell.angle_alpha   90.00
_cell.angle_beta   90.00
_cell.angle_gamma   90.00
#
_symmetry.space_group_name_H-M   'P 1'
#
loop_
_entity.id
_entity.type
_entity.pdbx_description
1 polymer ?
#
loop_
_entity_poly.entity_id
_entity_poly.type
_entity_poly.pdbx_seq_one_letter_code
_entity_poly.pdbx_strand_id
1 'polypeptide(L)' 'MAWRANLSRGVKEIRFLFCQSSPASAPAREFVKKNYGDIKARNPSLPVLIRECSGVEPQLWARYDKKNIP' A
#
# COMPACT_ATOMS: atom_id res chain seq x y z
N MET A 1 8.20 13.54 -7.59
CA MET A 1 7.65 12.29 -7.00
C MET A 1 8.78 11.46 -6.36
N ALA A 2 9.45 11.96 -5.32
CA ALA A 2 10.60 11.27 -4.70
C ALA A 2 10.21 10.20 -3.67
N TRP A 3 9.02 10.29 -3.07
CA TRP A 3 8.59 9.39 -2.00
C TRP A 3 8.41 7.93 -2.45
N ARG A 4 7.99 7.70 -3.71
CA ARG A 4 7.77 6.35 -4.25
C ARG A 4 9.05 5.52 -4.32
N ALA A 5 10.20 6.15 -4.55
CA ALA A 5 11.49 5.47 -4.63
C ALA A 5 12.13 5.21 -3.25
N ASN A 6 11.75 5.97 -2.22
CA ASN A 6 12.29 5.81 -0.87
C ASN A 6 11.49 4.86 0.02
N LEU A 7 10.33 4.38 -0.43
CA LEU A 7 9.50 3.41 0.32
C LEU A 7 10.27 2.12 0.66
N SER A 8 11.09 1.61 -0.26
CA SER A 8 11.86 0.37 -0.06
C SER A 8 12.97 0.46 1.00
N ARG A 9 13.35 1.65 1.47
CA ARG A 9 14.43 1.80 2.47
C ARG A 9 13.99 1.45 3.88
N GLY A 10 12.70 1.56 4.19
CA GLY A 10 12.18 1.36 5.54
C GLY A 10 10.93 0.49 5.62
N VAL A 11 10.18 0.34 4.53
CA VAL A 11 8.95 -0.45 4.48
C VAL A 11 9.25 -1.82 3.89
N LYS A 12 8.92 -2.89 4.62
CA LYS A 12 9.00 -4.26 4.13
C LYS A 12 7.73 -4.74 3.45
N GLU A 13 6.56 -4.32 3.92
CA GLU A 13 5.30 -4.69 3.28
C GLU A 13 4.28 -3.57 3.43
N ILE A 14 3.46 -3.40 2.39
CA ILE A 14 2.29 -2.52 2.42
C ILE A 14 1.08 -3.39 2.12
N ARG A 15 0.05 -3.29 2.96
CA ARG A 15 -1.22 -3.97 2.80
C ARG A 15 -2.34 -2.94 2.70
N PHE A 16 -3.06 -3.00 1.60
CA PHE A 16 -4.29 -2.24 1.38
C PHE A 16 -5.47 -3.14 1.70
N LEU A 17 -6.31 -2.73 2.66
CA LEU A 17 -7.62 -3.32 2.89
C LEU A 17 -8.67 -2.32 2.43
N PHE A 18 -9.54 -2.71 1.49
CA PHE A 18 -10.66 -1.86 1.09
C PHE A 18 -11.80 -2.70 0.50
N CYS A 19 -13.00 -2.14 0.51
CA CYS A 19 -14.17 -2.78 -0.11
C CYS A 19 -14.23 -2.52 -1.62
N GLN A 20 -14.61 -3.52 -2.40
CA GLN A 20 -14.72 -3.41 -3.85
C GLN A 20 -15.94 -2.58 -4.28
N SER A 21 -17.03 -2.59 -3.51
CA SER A 21 -18.33 -2.02 -3.91
C SER A 21 -18.77 -0.81 -3.07
N SER A 22 -18.21 -0.60 -1.87
CA SER A 22 -18.63 0.51 -1.01
C SER A 22 -18.20 1.87 -1.59
N PRO A 23 -19.05 2.91 -1.50
CA PRO A 23 -18.68 4.27 -1.90
C PRO A 23 -17.57 4.86 -1.02
N ALA A 24 -17.49 4.46 0.26
CA ALA A 24 -16.46 4.93 1.18
C ALA A 24 -15.04 4.50 0.78
N SER A 25 -14.90 3.38 0.06
CA SER A 25 -13.61 2.85 -0.41
C SER A 25 -13.25 3.25 -1.85
N ALA A 26 -14.11 4.02 -2.53
CA ALA A 26 -13.84 4.55 -3.87
C ALA A 26 -12.48 5.28 -4.01
N PRO A 27 -12.08 6.20 -3.11
CA PRO A 27 -10.80 6.90 -3.23
C PRO A 27 -9.60 5.97 -3.04
N ALA A 28 -9.69 4.98 -2.13
CA ALA A 28 -8.62 4.00 -1.92
C ALA A 28 -8.40 3.12 -3.16
N ARG A 29 -9.50 2.69 -3.80
CA ARG A 29 -9.44 1.91 -5.05
C ARG A 29 -8.80 2.69 -6.19
N GLU A 30 -9.12 3.98 -6.33
CA GLU A 30 -8.53 4.84 -7.36
C GLU A 30 -7.04 5.10 -7.11
N PHE A 31 -6.65 5.30 -5.84
CA PHE A 31 -5.25 5.43 -5.44
C PHE A 31 -4.43 4.20 -5.82
N VAL A 32 -4.94 2.99 -5.52
CA VAL A 32 -4.26 1.75 -5.87
C VAL A 32 -4.15 1.60 -7.38
N LYS A 33 -5.21 1.84 -8.15
CA LYS A 33 -5.17 1.77 -9.62
C LYS A 33 -4.13 2.71 -10.24
N LYS A 34 -4.05 3.95 -9.76
CA LYS A 34 -3.11 4.97 -10.29
C LYS A 34 -1.66 4.73 -9.84
N ASN A 35 -1.44 4.29 -8.61
CA ASN A 35 -0.09 4.26 -8.02
C ASN A 35 0.56 2.87 -7.96
N TYR A 36 -0.20 1.77 -8.07
CA TYR A 36 0.34 0.42 -7.91
C TYR A 36 1.42 0.09 -8.95
N GLY A 37 1.21 0.46 -10.21
CA GLY A 37 2.19 0.25 -11.29
C GLY A 37 3.52 0.95 -11.00
N ASP A 38 3.47 2.23 -10.64
CA ASP A 38 4.65 3.03 -10.30
C ASP A 38 5.41 2.51 -9.08
N ILE A 39 4.68 2.10 -8.03
CA ILE A 39 5.27 1.61 -6.78
C ILE A 39 5.98 0.28 -7.01
N LYS A 40 5.35 -0.62 -7.78
CA LYS A 40 5.91 -1.94 -8.11
C LYS A 40 7.09 -1.84 -9.08
N ALA A 41 7.00 -0.97 -10.08
CA ALA A 41 8.08 -0.74 -11.03
C ALA A 41 9.34 -0.16 -10.35
N ARG A 42 9.17 0.72 -9.36
CA ARG A 42 10.29 1.33 -8.63
C ARG A 42 10.82 0.49 -7.48
N ASN A 43 10.01 -0.42 -6.92
CA ASN A 43 10.40 -1.27 -5.78
C ASN A 43 9.97 -2.73 -6.02
N PRO A 44 10.68 -3.48 -6.87
CA PRO A 44 10.34 -4.87 -7.18
C PRO A 44 10.44 -5.80 -5.97
N SER A 45 11.23 -5.43 -4.95
CA SER A 45 11.41 -6.19 -3.71
C SER A 45 10.37 -5.89 -2.63
N LEU A 46 9.50 -4.89 -2.82
CA LEU A 46 8.49 -4.48 -1.84
C LEU A 46 7.16 -5.21 -2.11
N PRO A 47 6.75 -6.19 -1.30
CA PRO A 47 5.45 -6.82 -1.41
C PRO A 47 4.33 -5.82 -1.10
N VAL A 48 3.55 -5.49 -2.13
CA VAL A 48 2.28 -4.75 -2.02
C VAL A 48 1.13 -5.75 -2.06
N LEU A 49 0.46 -5.93 -0.93
CA LEU A 49 -0.67 -6.83 -0.75
C LEU A 49 -1.96 -6.04 -0.86
N ILE A 50 -2.86 -6.46 -1.76
CA ILE A 50 -4.20 -5.90 -1.89
C ILE A 50 -5.18 -6.95 -1.37
N ARG A 51 -5.97 -6.59 -0.36
CA ARG A 51 -7.02 -7.44 0.23
C ARG A 51 -8.35 -6.72 0.07
N GLU A 52 -9.18 -7.27 -0.80
CA GLU A 52 -10.53 -6.77 -1.01
C GLU A 52 -11.49 -7.47 -0.05
N CYS A 53 -12.19 -6.71 0.81
CA CYS A 53 -13.15 -7.24 1.79
C CYS A 53 -14.44 -6.43 1.81
N SER A 54 -15.60 -7.09 1.81
CA SER A 54 -16.91 -6.43 1.84
C SER A 54 -17.25 -5.89 3.24
N GLY A 55 -17.73 -4.65 3.31
CA GLY A 55 -18.21 -4.05 4.57
C GLY A 55 -17.11 -3.55 5.51
N VAL A 56 -15.87 -3.46 5.04
CA VAL A 56 -14.73 -2.98 5.84
C VAL A 56 -14.35 -1.57 5.42
N GLU A 57 -14.02 -0.72 6.39
CA GLU A 57 -13.45 0.59 6.14
C GLU A 57 -12.10 0.50 5.43
N PRO A 58 -11.76 1.44 4.52
CA PRO A 58 -10.48 1.43 3.84
C PRO A 58 -9.34 1.65 4.85
N GLN A 59 -8.46 0.66 5.00
CA GLN A 59 -7.30 0.70 5.88
C GLN A 59 -6.00 0.45 5.11
N LEU A 60 -4.94 1.13 5.53
CA LEU A 60 -3.58 0.97 5.01
C LEU A 60 -2.69 0.50 6.14
N TRP A 61 -2.10 -0.68 6.00
CA TRP A 61 -1.10 -1.19 6.93
C TRP A 61 0.26 -1.16 6.23
N ALA A 62 1.29 -0.71 6.95
CA ALA A 62 2.66 -0.77 6.50
C ALA A 62 3.49 -1.40 7.61
N ARG A 63 4.28 -2.41 7.28
CA ARG A 63 5.27 -2.97 8.19
C ARG A 63 6.63 -2.38 7.87
N TYR A 64 7.25 -1.87 8.91
CA TYR A 64 8.60 -1.33 8.84
C TYR A 64 9.58 -2.36 9.43
N ASP A 65 10.79 -2.43 8.86
CA ASP A 65 11.85 -3.21 9.49
C ASP A 65 12.37 -2.45 10.70
N LYS A 66 12.41 -3.10 11.86
CA LYS A 66 12.99 -2.52 13.07
C LYS A 66 14.51 -2.65 13.03
N LYS A 67 15.17 -2.04 12.04
CA LYS A 67 16.63 -1.84 12.07
C LYS A 67 16.91 -0.46 12.67
N ASN A 68 17.54 -0.48 13.84
CA ASN A 68 17.91 0.65 14.71
C ASN A 68 16.79 1.25 15.56
N ILE A 69 16.48 0.57 16.66
CA ILE A 69 16.35 1.27 17.95
C ILE A 69 17.58 0.80 18.76
N PRO A 70 18.54 1.67 19.10
CA PRO A 70 19.57 1.34 20.09
C PRO A 70 18.95 1.07 21.46
#